data_AF-A0A455UF76-F1
#
_entry.id   AF-A0A455UF76-F1
#
_cell.length_a   1.000
_cell.length_b   1.000
_cell.length_c   1.000
_cell.angle_alpha   90.00
_cell.angle_beta   90.00
_cell.angle_gamma   90.00
#
_symmetry.space_group_name_H-M   'P 1'
#
loop_
_entity.id
_entity.type
_entity.pdbx_description
1 polymer ?
#
loop_
_entity_poly.entity_id
_entity_poly.type
_entity_poly.pdbx_seq_one_letter_code
_entity_poly.pdbx_strand_id
1 'polypeptide(L)'
;MTTEVNSGQVRGPVQVAFASSIDPVIPMEVSITRMAVTNEKDLEKERTMGRKHIIPYGLYRVHGYVSAKLAERTGFSEDDLALLWRSLINMFEHDRSAARGEMSTRKLVVFKHDHPMGNAPAHVLFDSVQVKRVEGKEDTPARHYSDYQVNIASESLPSGVTVEEHL
;
A
#
# COMPACT_ATOMS: atom_id res chain seq x y z
N MET A 1 2.87 -21.53 -17.76
CA MET A 1 3.16 -22.03 -16.40
C MET A 1 4.11 -23.20 -16.49
N THR A 2 5.13 -23.25 -15.63
CA THR A 2 6.11 -24.35 -15.60
C THR A 2 5.57 -25.51 -14.78
N THR A 3 4.72 -26.31 -15.41
CA THR A 3 4.22 -27.59 -14.90
C THR A 3 4.80 -28.74 -15.73
N GLU A 4 4.40 -29.97 -15.46
CA GLU A 4 4.74 -31.14 -16.28
C GLU A 4 4.37 -30.94 -17.76
N VAL A 5 3.25 -30.27 -18.03
CA VAL A 5 2.87 -29.77 -19.37
C VAL A 5 3.18 -28.27 -19.46
N ASN A 6 4.40 -27.96 -19.88
CA ASN A 6 4.95 -26.61 -19.87
C ASN A 6 4.15 -25.64 -20.78
N SER A 7 3.75 -24.50 -20.23
CA SER A 7 3.09 -23.39 -20.94
C SER A 7 3.83 -22.05 -20.74
N GLY A 8 5.14 -22.08 -20.54
CA GLY A 8 6.03 -20.91 -20.44
C GLY A 8 5.92 -20.08 -19.15
N GLN A 9 6.46 -18.87 -19.20
CA GLN A 9 6.48 -17.90 -18.10
C GLN A 9 6.01 -16.52 -18.59
N VAL A 10 5.32 -15.79 -17.73
CA VAL A 10 4.87 -14.42 -18.02
C VAL A 10 5.41 -13.50 -16.94
N ARG A 11 5.97 -12.36 -17.35
CA ARG A 11 6.27 -11.25 -16.45
C ARG A 11 5.32 -10.12 -16.79
N GLY A 12 4.41 -9.83 -15.86
CA GLY A 12 3.44 -8.74 -16.01
C GLY A 12 4.09 -7.36 -15.95
N PRO A 13 3.41 -6.32 -16.48
CA PRO A 13 3.94 -4.96 -16.51
C PRO A 13 3.99 -4.29 -15.15
N VAL A 14 3.09 -4.67 -14.23
CA VAL A 14 2.98 -4.08 -12.89
C VAL A 14 3.93 -4.80 -11.93
N GLN A 15 4.82 -4.05 -11.29
CA GLN A 15 5.62 -4.51 -10.15
C GLN A 15 5.37 -3.61 -8.96
N VAL A 16 5.17 -4.20 -7.78
CA VAL A 16 4.92 -3.48 -6.53
C VAL A 16 6.02 -3.86 -5.54
N ALA A 17 6.66 -2.86 -4.96
CA ALA A 17 7.69 -3.04 -3.93
C ALA A 17 7.06 -3.21 -2.54
N PHE A 18 7.88 -3.47 -1.53
CA PHE A 18 7.40 -3.50 -0.16
C PHE A 18 6.94 -2.12 0.29
N ALA A 19 5.80 -2.07 0.97
CA ALA A 19 5.34 -0.87 1.63
C ALA A 19 6.14 -0.65 2.92
N SER A 20 6.54 0.58 3.18
CA SER A 20 7.22 0.97 4.42
C SER A 20 6.44 2.10 5.09
N SER A 21 6.42 2.10 6.42
CA SER A 21 5.79 3.19 7.17
C SER A 21 6.64 4.46 7.07
N ILE A 22 5.98 5.61 7.00
CA ILE A 22 6.66 6.91 6.98
C ILE A 22 7.37 7.17 8.31
N ASP A 23 6.68 6.92 9.41
CA ASP A 23 7.24 6.95 10.76
C ASP A 23 7.36 5.52 11.32
N PRO A 24 8.21 5.30 12.34
CA PRO A 24 8.23 4.05 13.08
C PRO A 24 6.85 3.74 13.68
N VAL A 25 6.35 2.53 13.43
CA VAL A 25 5.08 2.04 14.00
C VAL A 25 5.34 1.29 15.30
N ILE A 26 4.48 1.52 16.30
CA ILE A 26 4.54 0.84 17.59
C ILE A 26 3.38 -0.15 17.68
N PRO A 27 3.64 -1.47 17.65
CA PRO A 27 2.59 -2.46 17.82
C PRO A 27 2.08 -2.47 19.28
N MET A 28 0.78 -2.65 19.45
CA MET A 28 0.13 -2.84 20.75
C MET A 28 -0.48 -4.23 20.84
N GLU A 29 -0.28 -4.90 21.97
CA GLU A 29 -0.95 -6.15 22.31
C GLU A 29 -2.23 -5.85 23.10
N VAL A 30 -3.37 -6.29 22.59
CA VAL A 30 -4.68 -6.18 23.23
C VAL A 30 -5.13 -7.57 23.66
N SER A 31 -5.24 -7.78 24.97
CA SER A 31 -5.78 -9.02 25.53
C SER A 31 -7.29 -9.09 25.28
N ILE A 32 -7.76 -10.24 24.78
CA ILE A 32 -9.17 -10.50 24.50
C ILE A 32 -9.60 -11.83 25.15
N THR A 33 -10.89 -12.00 25.41
CA THR A 33 -11.42 -13.21 26.03
C THR A 33 -12.46 -13.86 25.13
N ARG A 34 -12.33 -15.18 24.91
CA ARG A 34 -13.35 -16.01 24.26
C ARG A 34 -14.06 -16.84 25.33
N MET A 35 -15.38 -16.68 25.41
CA MET A 35 -16.21 -17.38 26.40
C MET A 35 -16.51 -18.84 26.00
N ALA A 36 -16.59 -19.13 24.70
CA ALA A 36 -16.84 -20.50 24.25
C ALA A 36 -15.56 -21.34 24.30
N VAL A 37 -15.65 -22.50 24.97
CA VAL A 37 -14.62 -23.54 24.99
C VAL A 37 -14.74 -24.40 23.73
N THR A 38 -13.62 -24.67 23.05
CA THR A 38 -13.60 -25.41 21.77
C THR A 38 -13.00 -26.82 21.89
N ASN A 39 -12.59 -27.23 23.09
CA ASN A 39 -11.94 -28.53 23.33
C ASN A 39 -12.40 -29.10 24.68
N GLU A 40 -12.67 -30.39 24.73
CA GLU A 40 -13.11 -31.08 25.95
C GLU A 40 -12.10 -30.93 27.10
N LYS A 41 -10.80 -30.83 26.78
CA LYS A 41 -9.74 -30.63 27.76
C LYS A 41 -9.79 -29.29 28.50
N ASP A 42 -10.50 -28.30 27.97
CA ASP A 42 -10.60 -26.95 28.53
C ASP A 42 -12.00 -26.65 29.11
N LEU A 43 -12.86 -27.68 29.27
CA LEU A 43 -14.23 -27.54 29.80
C LEU A 43 -14.27 -26.84 31.16
N GLU A 44 -13.30 -27.11 32.03
CA GLU A 44 -13.21 -26.48 33.36
C GLU A 44 -12.75 -25.02 33.32
N LYS A 45 -12.13 -24.54 32.23
CA LYS A 45 -11.52 -23.21 32.19
C LYS A 45 -12.51 -22.08 31.98
N GLU A 46 -13.78 -22.35 31.66
CA GLU A 46 -14.90 -21.41 31.36
C GLU A 46 -14.63 -20.32 30.29
N ARG A 47 -13.38 -19.96 30.01
CA ARG A 47 -12.91 -18.89 29.11
C ARG A 47 -11.48 -19.14 28.65
N THR A 48 -11.18 -18.71 27.42
CA THR A 48 -9.82 -18.71 26.85
C THR A 48 -9.36 -17.27 26.62
N MET A 49 -8.14 -16.92 27.06
CA MET A 49 -7.53 -15.63 26.75
C MET A 49 -6.79 -15.69 25.40
N GLY A 50 -7.06 -14.72 24.53
CA GLY A 50 -6.36 -14.50 23.27
C GLY A 50 -5.67 -13.14 23.27
N ARG A 51 -4.88 -12.89 22.23
CA ARG A 51 -4.15 -11.64 22.02
C ARG A 51 -4.37 -11.14 20.61
N LYS A 52 -4.60 -9.84 20.47
CA LYS A 52 -4.61 -9.14 19.18
C LYS A 52 -3.46 -8.16 19.12
N HIS A 53 -2.67 -8.24 18.06
CA HIS A 53 -1.64 -7.24 17.79
C HIS A 53 -2.25 -6.21 16.83
N ILE A 54 -2.20 -4.94 17.21
CA ILE A 54 -2.70 -3.84 16.40
C ILE A 54 -1.61 -2.79 16.24
N ILE A 55 -1.73 -2.00 15.18
CA ILE A 55 -0.97 -0.76 15.02
C ILE A 55 -1.97 0.38 15.25
N PRO A 56 -1.81 1.22 16.29
CA PRO A 56 -2.76 2.30 16.57
C PRO A 56 -2.94 3.25 15.40
N TYR A 57 -1.84 3.57 14.72
CA TYR A 57 -1.85 4.29 13.45
C TYR A 57 -0.51 4.07 12.72
N GLY A 58 -0.57 4.03 11.39
CA GLY A 58 0.61 4.03 10.54
C GLY A 58 0.25 4.51 9.14
N LEU A 59 1.01 5.47 8.62
CA LEU A 59 0.94 5.87 7.22
C LEU A 59 1.98 5.07 6.44
N TYR A 60 1.53 4.22 5.52
CA TYR A 60 2.41 3.38 4.70
C TYR A 60 2.51 3.94 3.29
N ARG A 61 3.74 3.95 2.78
CA ARG A 61 4.05 4.30 1.40
C ARG A 61 4.52 3.05 0.66
N VAL A 62 3.95 2.83 -0.51
CA VAL A 62 4.35 1.77 -1.43
C VAL A 62 4.80 2.40 -2.74
N HIS A 63 5.81 1.81 -3.37
CA HIS A 63 6.26 2.18 -4.71
C HIS A 63 5.83 1.12 -5.71
N GLY A 64 5.25 1.57 -6.82
CA GLY A 64 4.82 0.73 -7.93
C GLY A 64 5.47 1.16 -9.24
N TYR A 65 5.59 0.22 -10.16
CA TYR A 65 6.17 0.41 -11.48
C TYR A 65 5.27 -0.25 -12.53
N VAL A 66 5.04 0.44 -13.65
CA VAL A 66 4.32 -0.12 -14.80
C VAL A 66 5.22 -0.02 -16.03
N SER A 67 5.68 -1.16 -16.53
CA SER A 67 6.57 -1.22 -17.70
C SER A 67 5.77 -1.32 -18.99
N ALA A 68 5.84 -0.27 -19.83
CA ALA A 68 5.18 -0.24 -21.14
C ALA A 68 5.62 -1.41 -22.05
N LYS A 69 6.90 -1.81 -22.05
CA LYS A 69 7.37 -2.93 -22.88
C LYS A 69 6.89 -4.29 -22.43
N LEU A 70 6.66 -4.48 -21.14
CA LEU A 70 6.02 -5.70 -20.66
C LEU A 70 4.53 -5.67 -20.96
N ALA A 71 3.89 -4.49 -20.95
CA ALA A 71 2.49 -4.32 -21.33
C ALA A 71 2.27 -4.68 -22.81
N GLU A 72 3.10 -4.14 -23.71
CA GLU A 72 3.09 -4.46 -25.16
C GLU A 72 3.16 -5.97 -25.42
N ARG A 73 3.93 -6.71 -24.61
CA ARG A 73 4.10 -8.17 -24.75
C ARG A 73 2.96 -9.00 -24.15
N THR A 74 2.22 -8.44 -23.19
CA THR A 74 1.19 -9.16 -22.43
C THR A 74 -0.23 -8.75 -22.82
N GLY A 75 -0.38 -7.71 -23.65
CA GLY A 75 -1.69 -7.18 -24.04
C GLY A 75 -2.35 -6.35 -22.94
N PHE A 76 -1.60 -5.91 -21.93
CA PHE A 76 -2.11 -5.05 -20.87
C PHE A 76 -2.49 -3.68 -21.45
N SER A 77 -3.76 -3.33 -21.31
CA SER A 77 -4.39 -2.18 -21.97
C SER A 77 -4.52 -0.97 -21.04
N GLU A 78 -4.92 0.17 -21.61
CA GLU A 78 -5.28 1.36 -20.84
C GLU A 78 -6.52 1.12 -19.96
N ASP A 79 -7.46 0.27 -20.40
CA ASP A 79 -8.63 -0.12 -19.58
C ASP A 79 -8.20 -0.93 -18.35
N ASP A 80 -7.20 -1.82 -18.52
CA ASP A 80 -6.61 -2.56 -17.40
C ASP A 80 -5.87 -1.63 -16.44
N LEU A 81 -5.21 -0.59 -16.96
CA LEU A 81 -4.54 0.43 -16.16
C LEU A 81 -5.54 1.26 -15.36
N ALA A 82 -6.64 1.70 -15.99
CA ALA A 82 -7.72 2.40 -15.31
C ALA A 82 -8.38 1.53 -14.23
N LEU A 83 -8.56 0.23 -14.51
CA LEU A 83 -9.03 -0.74 -13.53
C LEU A 83 -8.06 -0.88 -12.35
N LEU A 84 -6.75 -0.89 -12.61
CA LEU A 84 -5.72 -0.94 -11.58
C LEU A 84 -5.80 0.29 -10.67
N TRP A 85 -5.92 1.50 -11.22
CA TRP A 85 -6.08 2.73 -10.43
C TRP A 85 -7.30 2.68 -9.53
N ARG A 86 -8.46 2.30 -10.09
CA ARG A 86 -9.68 2.12 -9.31
C ARG A 86 -9.51 1.06 -8.22
N SER A 87 -8.79 -0.02 -8.51
CA SER A 87 -8.54 -1.09 -7.54
C SER A 87 -7.63 -0.65 -6.41
N LEU A 88 -6.59 0.14 -6.69
CA LEU A 88 -5.70 0.70 -5.64
C LEU A 88 -6.43 1.72 -4.77
N ILE A 89 -7.28 2.56 -5.38
CA ILE A 89 -8.13 3.52 -4.68
C ILE A 89 -9.09 2.80 -3.71
N ASN A 90 -9.74 1.72 -4.16
CA ASN A 90 -10.73 0.99 -3.37
C ASN A 90 -10.17 -0.25 -2.65
N MET A 91 -8.84 -0.40 -2.58
CA MET A 91 -8.17 -1.66 -2.22
C MET A 91 -8.63 -2.24 -0.88
N PHE A 92 -8.98 -1.36 0.07
CA PHE A 92 -9.36 -1.74 1.42
C PHE A 92 -10.87 -1.70 1.69
N GLU A 93 -11.67 -1.12 0.79
CA GLU A 93 -13.11 -0.94 1.03
C GLU A 93 -13.88 -2.25 1.11
N HIS A 94 -13.38 -3.27 0.41
CA HIS A 94 -13.97 -4.61 0.37
C HIS A 94 -13.24 -5.63 1.23
N ASP A 95 -12.21 -5.22 1.99
CA ASP A 95 -11.28 -6.14 2.66
C ASP A 95 -11.26 -5.97 4.19
N ARG A 96 -12.42 -5.64 4.77
CA ARG A 96 -12.61 -5.37 6.20
C ARG A 96 -12.59 -6.66 7.02
N SER A 97 -11.88 -6.64 8.14
CA SER A 97 -11.87 -7.75 9.09
C SER A 97 -11.52 -7.29 10.51
N ALA A 98 -11.81 -8.15 11.49
CA ALA A 98 -11.51 -7.87 12.89
C ALA A 98 -10.00 -7.79 13.22
N ALA A 99 -9.12 -8.14 12.27
CA ALA A 99 -7.67 -8.03 12.40
C ALA A 99 -7.11 -6.78 11.71
N ARG A 100 -7.73 -6.32 10.62
CA ARG A 100 -7.25 -5.17 9.84
C ARG A 100 -7.76 -3.84 10.36
N GLY A 101 -8.92 -3.82 11.02
CA GLY A 101 -9.54 -2.56 11.45
C GLY A 101 -9.89 -1.67 10.26
N GLU A 102 -9.57 -0.38 10.38
CA GLU A 102 -9.85 0.65 9.37
C GLU A 102 -8.60 0.95 8.55
N MET A 103 -8.47 0.28 7.40
CA MET A 103 -7.46 0.60 6.38
C MET A 103 -8.11 1.39 5.26
N SER A 104 -7.41 2.41 4.75
CA SER A 104 -7.92 3.28 3.68
C SER A 104 -6.77 3.78 2.82
N THR A 105 -6.95 3.80 1.50
CA THR A 105 -6.02 4.46 0.59
C THR A 105 -6.16 5.97 0.76
N ARG A 106 -5.07 6.66 1.08
CA ARG A 106 -5.09 8.10 1.36
C ARG A 106 -4.79 8.96 0.16
N LYS A 107 -3.82 8.54 -0.67
CA LYS A 107 -3.38 9.26 -1.87
C LYS A 107 -2.68 8.30 -2.82
N LEU A 108 -2.97 8.42 -4.10
CA LEU A 108 -2.31 7.73 -5.20
C LEU A 108 -1.67 8.78 -6.11
N VAL A 109 -0.34 8.72 -6.23
CA VAL A 109 0.44 9.62 -7.09
C VAL A 109 0.99 8.81 -8.25
N VAL A 110 0.64 9.20 -9.47
CA VAL A 110 1.05 8.52 -10.70
C VAL A 110 2.01 9.44 -11.45
N PHE A 111 3.20 8.93 -11.76
CA PHE A 111 4.14 9.59 -12.65
C PHE A 111 4.07 8.93 -14.02
N LYS A 112 3.62 9.69 -15.01
CA LYS A 112 3.51 9.23 -16.39
C LYS A 112 4.66 9.79 -17.22
N HIS A 113 5.36 8.90 -17.89
CA HIS A 113 6.46 9.22 -18.79
C HIS A 113 5.97 9.30 -20.23
N ASP A 114 6.47 10.27 -20.99
CA ASP A 114 6.16 10.40 -22.43
C ASP A 114 6.79 9.27 -23.26
N HIS A 115 7.93 8.74 -22.80
CA HIS A 115 8.67 7.70 -23.49
C HIS A 115 8.48 6.32 -22.83
N PRO A 116 8.23 5.24 -23.59
CA PRO A 116 8.01 3.89 -23.04
C PRO A 116 9.17 3.30 -22.21
N MET A 117 10.39 3.84 -22.36
CA MET A 117 11.58 3.49 -21.57
C MET A 117 11.77 4.36 -20.32
N GLY A 118 10.90 5.34 -20.10
CA GLY A 118 11.04 6.35 -19.05
C GLY A 118 11.80 7.59 -19.52
N ASN A 119 11.47 8.71 -18.90
CA ASN A 119 12.10 10.03 -19.09
C ASN A 119 12.95 10.45 -17.88
N ALA A 120 12.76 9.80 -16.73
CA ALA A 120 13.43 10.14 -15.48
C ALA A 120 13.65 8.90 -14.61
N PRO A 121 14.70 8.89 -13.75
CA PRO A 121 14.88 7.83 -12.76
C PRO A 121 13.76 7.82 -11.72
N ALA A 122 13.29 6.63 -11.34
CA ALA A 122 12.18 6.48 -10.40
C ALA A 122 12.44 7.10 -9.01
N HIS A 123 13.67 7.03 -8.50
CA HIS A 123 14.01 7.61 -7.19
C HIS A 123 13.78 9.12 -7.16
N VAL A 124 14.15 9.85 -8.23
CA VAL A 124 13.93 11.30 -8.34
C VAL A 124 12.43 11.62 -8.24
N LEU A 125 11.59 10.82 -8.90
CA LEU A 125 10.15 11.01 -8.87
C LEU A 125 9.57 10.67 -7.49
N PHE A 126 10.04 9.60 -6.86
CA PHE A 126 9.57 9.25 -5.53
C PHE A 126 10.04 10.24 -4.46
N ASP A 127 11.24 10.79 -4.56
CA ASP A 127 11.74 11.82 -3.65
C ASP A 127 10.99 13.16 -3.80
N SER A 128 10.35 13.39 -4.97
CA SER A 128 9.49 14.55 -5.17
C SER A 128 8.19 14.51 -4.34
N VAL A 129 7.79 13.33 -3.86
CA VAL A 129 6.67 13.16 -2.92
C VAL A 129 7.21 13.22 -1.49
N GLN A 130 7.02 14.37 -0.86
CA GLN A 130 7.45 14.64 0.51
C GLN A 130 6.28 14.49 1.47
N VAL A 131 6.46 13.65 2.48
CA VAL A 131 5.49 13.51 3.56
C VAL A 131 6.11 14.08 4.83
N LYS A 132 5.48 15.09 5.41
CA LYS A 132 5.97 15.77 6.62
C LYS A 132 4.93 15.70 7.73
N ARG A 133 5.42 15.58 8.96
CA ARG A 133 4.61 15.73 10.17
C ARG A 133 4.27 17.21 10.36
N VAL A 134 2.99 17.54 10.48
CA VAL A 134 2.53 18.94 10.67
C VAL A 134 1.88 19.18 12.03
N GLU A 135 1.44 18.12 12.71
CA GLU A 135 0.84 18.22 14.04
C GLU A 135 1.47 17.24 15.03
N GLY A 136 1.68 17.72 16.26
CA GLY A 136 2.43 17.01 17.31
C GLY A 136 3.86 17.52 17.47
N LYS A 137 4.53 17.08 18.53
CA LYS A 137 5.97 17.30 18.68
C LYS A 137 6.70 16.31 17.78
N GLU A 138 7.87 16.71 17.27
CA GLU A 138 8.88 15.75 16.84
C GLU A 138 9.00 14.67 17.93
N ASP A 139 8.97 13.40 17.53
CA ASP A 139 8.97 12.21 18.40
C ASP A 139 7.66 11.82 19.10
N THR A 140 6.52 12.46 18.79
CA THR A 140 5.21 11.95 19.25
C THR A 140 4.56 11.02 18.22
N PRO A 141 3.95 9.89 18.65
CA PRO A 141 3.33 8.97 17.70
C PRO A 141 2.14 9.57 16.97
N ALA A 142 2.11 9.36 15.66
CA ALA A 142 0.96 9.65 14.82
C ALA A 142 -0.33 8.96 15.27
N ARG A 143 -1.48 9.63 15.09
CA ARG A 143 -2.79 9.04 15.36
C ARG A 143 -3.80 9.25 14.24
N HIS A 144 -3.59 10.25 13.39
CA HIS A 144 -4.50 10.57 12.30
C HIS A 144 -3.74 10.93 11.01
N TYR A 145 -4.47 10.89 9.89
CA TYR A 145 -3.93 11.33 8.61
C TYR A 145 -3.71 12.85 8.56
N SER A 146 -4.55 13.62 9.25
CA SER A 146 -4.44 15.08 9.39
C SER A 146 -3.12 15.54 9.99
N ASP A 147 -2.46 14.66 10.74
CA ASP A 147 -1.17 14.96 11.32
C ASP A 147 -0.02 14.99 10.28
N TYR A 148 -0.30 14.55 9.05
CA TYR A 148 0.63 14.53 7.93
C TYR A 148 0.21 15.52 6.85
N GLN A 149 1.22 16.12 6.24
CA GLN A 149 1.07 16.86 4.99
C GLN A 149 1.86 16.17 3.90
N VAL A 150 1.17 15.83 2.81
CA VAL A 150 1.77 15.23 1.61
C VAL A 150 1.91 16.33 0.56
N ASN A 151 3.15 16.71 0.25
CA ASN A 151 3.49 17.69 -0.76
C ASN A 151 4.19 17.00 -1.94
N ILE A 152 3.82 17.37 -3.16
CA ILE A 152 4.45 16.87 -4.38
C ILE A 152 5.09 18.06 -5.08
N ALA A 153 6.39 18.01 -5.27
CA ALA A 153 7.15 19.08 -5.92
C ALA A 153 6.98 19.02 -7.45
N SER A 154 5.75 19.21 -7.94
CA SER A 154 5.37 19.08 -9.35
C SER A 154 6.15 20.02 -10.27
N GLU A 155 6.46 21.23 -9.81
CA GLU A 155 7.27 22.22 -10.53
C GLU A 155 8.73 21.78 -10.76
N SER A 156 9.22 20.84 -9.95
CA SER A 156 10.59 20.33 -10.03
C SER A 156 10.72 19.03 -10.84
N LEU A 157 9.62 18.55 -11.43
CA LEU A 157 9.64 17.30 -12.17
C LEU A 157 10.47 17.41 -13.46
N PRO A 158 11.26 16.37 -13.80
CA PRO A 158 12.01 16.35 -15.04
C PRO A 158 11.11 16.46 -16.28
N SER A 159 11.67 17.01 -17.36
CA SER A 159 10.97 17.12 -18.64
C SER A 159 10.49 15.75 -19.15
N GLY A 160 9.27 15.72 -19.70
CA GLY A 160 8.63 14.50 -20.21
C GLY A 160 8.07 13.59 -19.13
N VAL A 161 7.84 14.13 -17.92
CA VAL A 161 7.06 13.47 -16.86
C VAL A 161 5.88 14.35 -16.50
N THR A 162 4.70 13.74 -16.48
CA THR A 162 3.48 14.34 -15.94
C THR A 162 3.10 13.65 -14.64
N VAL A 163 2.51 14.40 -13.72
CA VAL A 163 2.00 13.86 -12.46
C VAL A 163 0.48 13.91 -12.46
N GLU A 164 -0.14 12.78 -12.13
CA GLU A 164 -1.56 12.65 -11.91
C GLU A 164 -1.78 12.27 -10.44
N GLU A 165 -2.68 12.97 -9.78
CA GLU A 165 -3.02 12.74 -8.38
C GLU A 165 -4.45 12.21 -8.29
N HIS A 166 -4.62 11.09 -7.62
CA HIS A 166 -5.91 10.51 -7.32
C HIS A 166 -6.06 10.33 -5.81
N LEU A 167 -7.19 10.78 -5.26
CA LEU A 167 -7.48 10.88 -3.81
C LEU A 167 -6.51 11.76 -3.00
#